data_AF-M0DDG9-F1
#
_entry.id   AF-M0DDG9-F1
#
_cell.length_a   1.000
_cell.length_b   1.000
_cell.length_c   1.000
_cell.angle_alpha   90.00
_cell.angle_beta   90.00
_cell.angle_gamma   90.00
#
_symmetry.space_group_name_H-M   'P 1'
#
loop_
_entity.id
_entity.type
_entity.pdbx_description
1 polymer ?
#
loop_
_entity_poly.entity_id
_entity_poly.type
_entity_poly.pdbx_seq_one_letter_code
_entity_poly.pdbx_strand_id
1 'polypeptide(L)'
;MQQLIFNRFDRDYNRLVAFNAESWKGGFDLPFVRTRCIRQGVDWMFDDILFADLWEPLKKRLNTTHTAYGAAADANSLTGSYGLLFNQDDRLPMLLDDLDGHAWYRDDPYDPFEDSGSAAAHYHEGDLLPVCLHNLADVHRAWELGELIRQFVSSNVTEKKL
;
A
#
# COMPACT_ATOMS: atom_id res chain seq x y z
N MET A 1 15.45 11.17 15.97
CA MET A 1 14.45 10.85 14.92
C MET A 1 14.24 9.34 14.82
N GLN A 2 15.27 8.54 14.54
CA GLN A 2 15.21 7.07 14.49
C GLN A 2 14.57 6.44 15.73
N GLN A 3 15.03 6.81 16.94
CA GLN A 3 14.50 6.27 18.20
C GLN A 3 13.02 6.64 18.46
N LEU A 4 12.54 7.79 17.96
CA LEU A 4 11.14 8.19 18.07
C LEU A 4 10.25 7.37 17.13
N ILE A 5 10.73 7.10 15.91
CA ILE A 5 10.04 6.28 14.90
C ILE A 5 9.91 4.84 15.42
N PHE A 6 11.01 4.26 15.92
CA PHE A 6 10.99 2.91 16.49
C PHE A 6 10.08 2.81 17.72
N ASN A 7 10.11 3.81 18.62
CA ASN A 7 9.22 3.81 19.80
C ASN A 7 7.73 3.91 19.44
N ARG A 8 7.37 4.57 18.33
CA ARG A 8 5.98 4.62 17.83
C ARG A 8 5.58 3.33 17.12
N PHE A 9 6.47 2.75 16.31
CA PHE A 9 6.27 1.42 15.73
C PHE A 9 6.01 0.39 16.84
N ASP A 10 6.86 0.33 17.86
CA ASP A 10 6.77 -0.69 18.90
C ASP A 10 5.51 -0.56 19.80
N ARG A 11 4.94 0.66 19.92
CA ARG A 11 3.79 0.93 20.78
C ARG A 11 2.44 0.93 20.06
N ASP A 12 2.40 1.50 18.85
CA ASP A 12 1.15 1.79 18.15
C ASP A 12 1.02 0.97 16.85
N TYR A 13 2.13 0.51 16.27
CA TYR A 13 2.16 -0.17 14.95
C TYR A 13 3.17 -1.33 14.91
N ASN A 14 2.80 -2.50 15.44
CA ASN A 14 3.73 -3.64 15.56
C ASN A 14 4.07 -4.36 14.24
N ARG A 15 3.75 -3.78 13.09
CA ARG A 15 3.90 -4.40 11.77
C ARG A 15 4.19 -3.38 10.67
N LEU A 16 4.99 -3.81 9.70
CA LEU A 16 5.15 -3.14 8.41
C LEU A 16 4.08 -3.68 7.45
N VAL A 17 3.40 -2.76 6.76
CA VAL A 17 2.41 -3.11 5.73
C VAL A 17 2.86 -2.49 4.42
N ALA A 18 2.77 -3.25 3.33
CA ALA A 18 3.05 -2.75 2.00
C ALA A 18 2.23 -3.52 0.94
N PHE A 19 2.24 -3.03 -0.29
CA PHE A 19 1.50 -3.63 -1.40
C PHE A 19 2.47 -4.16 -2.46
N ASN A 20 2.49 -5.48 -2.65
CA ASN A 20 3.41 -6.16 -3.57
C ASN A 20 4.90 -5.89 -3.27
N ALA A 21 5.22 -5.84 -1.99
CA ALA A 21 6.58 -5.57 -1.51
C ALA A 21 7.46 -6.82 -1.52
N GLU A 22 6.88 -8.02 -1.35
CA GLU A 22 7.62 -9.28 -1.39
C GLU A 22 6.70 -10.47 -1.75
N SER A 23 6.31 -10.55 -3.02
CA SER A 23 5.46 -11.61 -3.56
C SER A 23 6.25 -12.72 -4.29
N TRP A 24 5.69 -13.95 -4.28
CA TRP A 24 6.22 -15.09 -5.04
C TRP A 24 6.04 -14.81 -6.54
N LYS A 25 7.12 -14.38 -7.21
CA LYS A 25 7.28 -13.95 -8.63
C LYS A 25 7.44 -12.44 -8.89
N GLY A 26 7.68 -11.61 -7.87
CA GLY A 26 8.21 -10.26 -8.10
C GLY A 26 7.54 -9.16 -7.29
N GLY A 27 7.82 -9.14 -5.99
CA GLY A 27 7.66 -7.92 -5.19
C GLY A 27 8.84 -6.96 -5.37
N PHE A 28 8.65 -5.69 -5.02
CA PHE A 28 9.63 -4.63 -5.30
C PHE A 28 10.34 -4.10 -4.05
N ASP A 29 9.59 -3.64 -3.05
CA ASP A 29 10.13 -2.78 -1.99
C ASP A 29 11.22 -3.44 -1.15
N LEU A 30 10.97 -4.63 -0.59
CA LEU A 30 11.93 -5.26 0.32
C LEU A 30 13.21 -5.72 -0.42
N PRO A 31 13.14 -6.37 -1.61
CA PRO A 31 14.35 -6.61 -2.41
C PRO A 31 15.12 -5.34 -2.77
N PHE A 32 14.42 -4.25 -3.12
CA PHE A 32 15.06 -2.98 -3.45
C PHE A 32 15.78 -2.39 -2.24
N VAL A 33 15.12 -2.32 -1.08
CA VAL A 33 15.73 -1.80 0.16
C VAL A 33 16.91 -2.67 0.60
N ARG A 34 16.79 -4.01 0.57
CA ARG A 34 17.92 -4.91 0.88
C ARG A 34 19.11 -4.65 -0.04
N THR A 35 18.87 -4.47 -1.33
CA THR A 35 19.92 -4.14 -2.31
C THR A 35 20.60 -2.81 -1.96
N ARG A 36 19.83 -1.81 -1.49
CA ARG A 36 20.40 -0.52 -1.07
C ARG A 36 21.19 -0.63 0.24
N CYS A 37 20.71 -1.36 1.24
CA CYS A 37 21.44 -1.66 2.47
C CYS A 37 22.82 -2.27 2.17
N ILE A 38 22.85 -3.33 1.34
CA ILE A 38 24.09 -4.00 0.91
C ILE A 38 25.04 -3.01 0.24
N ARG A 39 24.54 -2.20 -0.70
CA ARG A 39 25.38 -1.23 -1.45
C ARG A 39 25.93 -0.11 -0.58
N GLN A 40 25.25 0.24 0.51
CA GLN A 40 25.65 1.31 1.41
C GLN A 40 26.38 0.79 2.66
N GLY A 41 26.49 -0.52 2.84
CA GLY A 41 27.07 -1.12 4.05
C GLY A 41 26.26 -0.81 5.31
N VAL A 42 24.95 -0.68 5.18
CA VAL A 42 24.02 -0.41 6.29
C VAL A 42 23.33 -1.72 6.66
N ASP A 43 23.30 -2.04 7.95
CA ASP A 43 22.63 -3.23 8.47
C ASP A 43 21.12 -3.21 8.18
N TRP A 44 20.53 -4.41 8.09
CA TRP A 44 19.08 -4.54 7.92
C TRP A 44 18.36 -4.06 9.19
N MET A 45 17.50 -3.06 9.04
CA MET A 45 16.87 -2.37 10.18
C MET A 45 15.49 -2.94 10.57
N PHE A 46 15.01 -3.96 9.85
CA PHE A 46 13.67 -4.52 10.04
C PHE A 46 13.67 -5.94 10.60
N ASP A 47 14.81 -6.41 11.15
CA ASP A 47 14.90 -7.69 11.85
C ASP A 47 13.77 -7.82 12.88
N ASP A 48 13.10 -8.97 12.89
CA ASP A 48 12.02 -9.34 13.82
C ASP A 48 10.73 -8.51 13.72
N ILE A 49 10.63 -7.55 12.79
CA ILE A 49 9.41 -6.81 12.54
C ILE A 49 8.40 -7.70 11.81
N LEU A 50 7.14 -7.71 12.28
CA LEU A 50 6.05 -8.38 11.57
C LEU A 50 5.77 -7.65 10.26
N PHE A 51 5.55 -8.39 9.18
CA PHE A 51 5.28 -7.83 7.87
C PHE A 51 4.08 -8.50 7.21
N ALA A 52 3.21 -7.67 6.62
CA ALA A 52 2.06 -8.09 5.83
C ALA A 52 2.11 -7.46 4.43
N ASP A 53 2.05 -8.30 3.40
CA ASP A 53 1.88 -7.87 2.01
C ASP A 53 0.40 -7.93 1.64
N LEU A 54 -0.17 -6.78 1.28
CA LEU A 54 -1.59 -6.63 0.98
C LEU A 54 -1.99 -7.22 -0.39
N TRP A 55 -1.05 -7.42 -1.31
CA TRP A 55 -1.38 -7.81 -2.69
C TRP A 55 -2.08 -9.18 -2.77
N GLU A 56 -1.56 -10.18 -2.06
CA GLU A 56 -2.13 -11.53 -2.05
C GLU A 56 -3.53 -11.59 -1.40
N PRO A 57 -3.73 -11.08 -0.16
CA PRO A 57 -5.05 -11.00 0.46
C PRO A 57 -6.06 -10.26 -0.41
N LEU A 58 -5.67 -9.11 -0.96
CA LEU A 58 -6.56 -8.31 -1.80
C LEU A 58 -7.02 -9.10 -3.02
N LYS A 59 -6.06 -9.68 -3.77
CA LYS A 59 -6.34 -10.45 -4.98
C LYS A 59 -7.16 -11.72 -4.74
N LYS A 60 -6.93 -12.41 -3.61
CA LYS A 60 -7.53 -13.73 -3.34
C LYS A 60 -8.79 -13.70 -2.47
N ARG A 61 -8.98 -12.63 -1.70
CA ARG A 61 -10.04 -12.55 -0.68
C ARG A 61 -11.06 -11.47 -0.97
N LEU A 62 -10.70 -10.46 -1.76
CA LEU A 62 -11.63 -9.44 -2.25
C LEU A 62 -11.85 -9.66 -3.75
N ASN A 63 -13.07 -9.40 -4.22
CA ASN A 63 -13.36 -9.48 -5.65
C ASN A 63 -12.95 -8.15 -6.32
N THR A 64 -11.76 -8.12 -6.89
CA THR A 64 -11.23 -6.97 -7.63
C THR A 64 -11.29 -7.13 -9.15
N THR A 65 -12.22 -7.94 -9.64
CA THR A 65 -12.48 -8.07 -11.08
C THR A 65 -13.54 -7.07 -11.53
N HIS A 66 -13.18 -6.22 -12.50
CA HIS A 66 -14.10 -5.30 -13.16
C HIS A 66 -14.76 -5.97 -14.35
N THR A 67 -16.10 -5.94 -14.42
CA THR A 67 -16.88 -6.50 -15.53
C THR A 67 -17.59 -5.39 -16.31
N ALA A 68 -17.36 -5.33 -17.61
CA ALA A 68 -18.03 -4.38 -18.50
C ALA A 68 -18.34 -5.05 -19.86
N TYR A 69 -19.60 -4.96 -20.30
CA TYR A 69 -20.05 -5.41 -21.63
C TYR A 69 -19.60 -6.84 -22.02
N GLY A 70 -19.62 -7.77 -21.08
CA GLY A 70 -19.24 -9.18 -21.32
C GLY A 70 -17.73 -9.46 -21.29
N ALA A 71 -16.90 -8.46 -21.02
CA ALA A 71 -15.48 -8.63 -20.71
C ALA A 71 -15.25 -8.49 -19.20
N ALA A 72 -14.31 -9.26 -18.67
CA ALA A 72 -13.85 -9.20 -17.28
C ALA A 72 -12.34 -8.93 -17.28
N ALA A 73 -11.90 -7.96 -16.47
CA ALA A 73 -10.50 -7.63 -16.29
C ALA A 73 -10.17 -7.48 -14.80
N ASP A 74 -9.03 -8.02 -14.39
CA ASP A 74 -8.56 -7.91 -13.02
C ASP A 74 -7.98 -6.52 -12.75
N ALA A 75 -8.52 -5.81 -11.76
CA ALA A 75 -8.03 -4.52 -11.28
C ALA A 75 -7.09 -4.70 -10.07
N ASN A 76 -6.21 -5.71 -10.08
CA ASN A 76 -5.35 -6.09 -8.95
C ASN A 76 -4.14 -5.16 -8.71
N SER A 77 -4.07 -4.01 -9.37
CA SER A 77 -3.09 -2.96 -9.05
C SER A 77 -3.55 -2.16 -7.83
N LEU A 78 -2.64 -1.46 -7.16
CA LEU A 78 -2.99 -0.62 -6.02
C LEU A 78 -4.06 0.42 -6.39
N THR A 79 -3.84 1.19 -7.46
CA THR A 79 -4.79 2.19 -7.97
C THR A 79 -6.10 1.56 -8.46
N GLY A 80 -6.03 0.44 -9.18
CA GLY A 80 -7.21 -0.23 -9.73
C GLY A 80 -8.11 -0.83 -8.65
N SER A 81 -7.51 -1.48 -7.65
CA SER A 81 -8.24 -2.08 -6.53
C SER A 81 -8.83 -1.01 -5.64
N TYR A 82 -8.06 0.05 -5.37
CA TYR A 82 -8.54 1.22 -4.65
C TYR A 82 -9.73 1.85 -5.36
N GLY A 83 -9.62 2.14 -6.66
CA GLY A 83 -10.70 2.75 -7.43
C GLY A 83 -11.96 1.89 -7.47
N LEU A 84 -11.83 0.57 -7.61
CA LEU A 84 -12.98 -0.32 -7.62
C LEU A 84 -13.69 -0.35 -6.26
N LEU A 85 -12.93 -0.43 -5.16
CA LEU A 85 -13.50 -0.58 -3.83
C LEU A 85 -14.00 0.76 -3.28
N PHE A 86 -13.21 1.83 -3.39
CA PHE A 86 -13.51 3.12 -2.75
C PHE A 86 -14.31 4.10 -3.61
N ASN A 87 -14.27 4.04 -4.95
CA ASN A 87 -15.01 5.01 -5.78
C ASN A 87 -16.46 4.58 -6.05
N GLN A 88 -16.85 3.36 -5.69
CA GLN A 88 -18.18 2.80 -6.02
C GLN A 88 -19.10 2.61 -4.80
N ASP A 89 -18.63 2.81 -3.56
CA ASP A 89 -19.45 2.67 -2.36
C ASP A 89 -19.37 3.94 -1.48
N ASP A 90 -20.49 4.65 -1.40
CA ASP A 90 -20.66 5.83 -0.53
C ASP A 90 -20.73 5.46 0.96
N ARG A 91 -20.84 4.17 1.30
CA ARG A 91 -21.00 3.70 2.69
C ARG A 91 -19.71 3.16 3.30
N LEU A 92 -18.65 2.97 2.50
CA LEU A 92 -17.34 2.56 3.01
C LEU A 92 -16.75 3.54 4.02
N PRO A 93 -16.87 4.88 3.83
CA PRO A 93 -16.49 5.84 4.86
C PRO A 93 -17.21 5.57 6.19
N MET A 94 -18.54 5.34 6.17
CA MET A 94 -19.30 5.02 7.39
C MET A 94 -18.87 3.72 8.08
N LEU A 95 -18.30 2.77 7.34
CA LEU A 95 -17.78 1.50 7.89
C LEU A 95 -16.39 1.67 8.53
N LEU A 96 -15.67 2.73 8.16
CA LEU A 96 -14.32 3.03 8.58
C LEU A 96 -14.23 4.34 9.40
N ASP A 97 -15.34 5.05 9.62
CA ASP A 97 -15.46 6.34 10.33
C ASP A 97 -14.99 6.27 11.79
N ASP A 98 -14.98 5.09 12.40
CA ASP A 98 -14.42 4.87 13.74
C ASP A 98 -12.87 5.00 13.78
N LEU A 99 -12.21 5.14 12.61
CA LEU A 99 -10.77 5.41 12.50
C LEU A 99 -10.52 6.92 12.66
N ASP A 100 -10.62 7.41 13.90
CA ASP A 100 -10.35 8.81 14.25
C ASP A 100 -9.00 9.29 13.70
N GLY A 101 -9.02 10.43 12.98
CA GLY A 101 -7.82 11.19 12.63
C GLY A 101 -7.12 10.86 11.31
N HIS A 102 -7.70 10.01 10.45
CA HIS A 102 -7.20 9.78 9.09
C HIS A 102 -7.91 10.66 8.05
N ALA A 103 -7.13 11.40 7.24
CA ALA A 103 -7.67 12.14 6.11
C ALA A 103 -7.77 11.22 4.89
N TRP A 104 -9.00 10.88 4.51
CA TRP A 104 -9.29 9.97 3.41
C TRP A 104 -8.80 10.50 2.07
N TYR A 105 -8.02 9.70 1.35
CA TYR A 105 -7.51 10.07 0.03
C TYR A 105 -8.65 10.31 -0.98
N ARG A 106 -9.74 9.55 -0.90
CA ARG A 106 -10.92 9.69 -1.78
C ARG A 106 -11.61 11.05 -1.69
N ASP A 107 -11.50 11.75 -0.56
CA ASP A 107 -12.24 12.99 -0.33
C ASP A 107 -11.55 14.19 -1.01
N ASP A 108 -10.23 14.15 -1.15
CA ASP A 108 -9.42 15.17 -1.84
C ASP A 108 -8.22 14.50 -2.55
N PRO A 109 -8.43 13.83 -3.70
CA PRO A 109 -7.36 13.12 -4.39
C PRO A 109 -6.35 14.10 -5.00
N TYR A 110 -5.07 13.88 -4.70
CA TYR A 110 -3.97 14.78 -5.10
C TYR A 110 -2.89 14.11 -5.96
N ASP A 111 -3.04 12.84 -6.33
CA ASP A 111 -2.11 12.13 -7.22
C ASP A 111 -2.24 12.67 -8.66
N PRO A 112 -1.19 13.24 -9.25
CA PRO A 112 -1.25 13.78 -10.61
C PRO A 112 -1.12 12.70 -11.69
N PHE A 113 -0.81 11.45 -11.34
CA PHE A 113 -0.55 10.39 -12.30
C PHE A 113 -1.64 9.31 -12.34
N GLU A 114 -1.88 8.76 -13.52
CA GLU A 114 -2.73 7.58 -13.71
C GLU A 114 -2.01 6.29 -13.32
N ASP A 115 -0.68 6.24 -13.52
CA ASP A 115 0.16 5.09 -13.22
C ASP A 115 1.55 5.47 -12.68
N SER A 116 2.21 4.50 -12.04
CA SER A 116 3.56 4.66 -11.51
C SER A 116 4.64 4.76 -12.59
N GLY A 117 4.33 4.44 -13.86
CA GLY A 117 5.25 4.59 -14.98
C GLY A 117 5.52 6.07 -15.28
N SER A 118 4.46 6.88 -15.22
CA SER A 118 4.53 8.33 -15.35
C SER A 118 5.33 8.96 -14.22
N ALA A 119 5.12 8.51 -12.98
CA ALA A 119 5.91 8.95 -11.82
C ALA A 119 7.41 8.66 -11.99
N ALA A 120 7.77 7.48 -12.51
CA ALA A 120 9.17 7.12 -12.76
C ALA A 120 9.82 8.03 -13.81
N ALA A 121 9.10 8.42 -14.87
CA ALA A 121 9.61 9.35 -15.88
C ALA A 121 9.93 10.73 -15.27
N HIS A 122 9.00 11.29 -14.49
CA HIS A 122 9.21 12.58 -13.81
C HIS A 122 10.36 12.53 -12.80
N TYR A 123 10.55 11.40 -12.11
CA TYR A 123 11.71 11.20 -11.24
C TYR A 123 13.04 11.30 -12.01
N HIS A 124 13.11 10.73 -13.21
CA HIS A 124 14.30 10.83 -14.06
C HIS A 124 14.56 12.25 -14.57
N GLU A 125 13.51 13.05 -14.76
CA GLU A 125 13.59 14.44 -15.18
C GLU A 125 13.87 15.41 -14.03
N GLY A 126 13.85 14.93 -12.78
CA GLY A 126 14.08 15.74 -11.58
C GLY A 126 12.86 16.55 -11.14
N ASP A 127 11.67 16.27 -11.70
CA ASP A 127 10.42 16.88 -11.29
C ASP A 127 9.83 16.13 -10.08
N LEU A 128 10.33 16.47 -8.90
CA LEU A 128 10.14 15.65 -7.70
C LEU A 128 8.80 15.88 -6.97
N LEU A 129 8.19 17.05 -7.09
CA LEU A 129 6.96 17.34 -6.33
C LEU A 129 5.80 16.41 -6.76
N PRO A 130 5.49 16.25 -8.06
CA PRO A 130 4.50 15.27 -8.51
C PRO A 130 4.81 13.83 -8.07
N VAL A 131 6.09 13.44 -8.07
CA VAL A 131 6.54 12.12 -7.61
C VAL A 131 6.27 11.94 -6.11
N CYS A 132 6.54 12.96 -5.30
CA CYS A 132 6.25 12.93 -3.87
C CYS A 132 4.74 12.82 -3.60
N LEU A 133 3.91 13.54 -4.35
CA LEU A 133 2.45 13.46 -4.24
C LEU A 133 1.95 12.05 -4.60
N HIS A 134 2.44 11.47 -5.69
CA HIS A 134 2.11 10.09 -6.06
C HIS A 134 2.47 9.07 -4.98
N ASN A 135 3.70 9.14 -4.45
CA ASN A 135 4.15 8.23 -3.40
C ASN A 135 3.31 8.38 -2.12
N LEU A 136 2.93 9.61 -1.75
CA LEU A 136 2.06 9.85 -0.60
C LEU A 136 0.65 9.29 -0.82
N ALA A 137 0.11 9.46 -2.04
CA ALA A 137 -1.17 8.88 -2.42
C ALA A 137 -1.14 7.34 -2.38
N ASP A 138 -0.07 6.72 -2.86
CA ASP A 138 0.14 5.26 -2.75
C ASP A 138 0.18 4.79 -1.29
N VAL A 139 0.86 5.52 -0.39
CA VAL A 139 0.87 5.22 1.05
C VAL A 139 -0.53 5.29 1.65
N HIS A 140 -1.31 6.32 1.32
CA HIS A 140 -2.70 6.45 1.78
C HIS A 140 -3.56 5.29 1.25
N ARG A 141 -3.52 5.03 -0.07
CA ARG A 141 -4.31 3.97 -0.71
C ARG A 141 -3.96 2.59 -0.14
N ALA A 142 -2.68 2.32 0.12
CA ALA A 142 -2.24 1.07 0.74
C ALA A 142 -2.74 0.93 2.18
N TRP A 143 -2.66 2.01 2.98
CA TRP A 143 -3.18 2.00 4.35
C TRP A 143 -4.69 1.75 4.38
N GLU A 144 -5.47 2.48 3.57
CA GLU A 144 -6.92 2.37 3.51
C GLU A 144 -7.39 0.97 3.03
N LEU A 145 -6.72 0.40 2.03
CA LEU A 145 -6.96 -1.00 1.63
C LEU A 145 -6.57 -1.99 2.73
N GLY A 146 -5.51 -1.71 3.48
CA GLY A 146 -5.10 -2.48 4.64
C GLY A 146 -6.20 -2.54 5.71
N GLU A 147 -6.87 -1.41 5.96
CA GLU A 147 -7.99 -1.34 6.89
C GLU A 147 -9.22 -2.12 6.42
N LEU A 148 -9.55 -2.07 5.12
CA LEU A 148 -10.58 -2.94 4.55
C LEU A 148 -10.25 -4.42 4.72
N ILE A 149 -9.01 -4.80 4.43
CA ILE A 149 -8.56 -6.18 4.62
C ILE A 149 -8.68 -6.57 6.10
N ARG A 150 -8.23 -5.71 7.02
CA ARG A 150 -8.32 -5.95 8.46
C ARG A 150 -9.76 -6.16 8.94
N GLN A 151 -10.71 -5.41 8.39
CA GLN A 151 -12.12 -5.47 8.80
C GLN A 151 -12.88 -6.64 8.17
N PHE A 152 -12.64 -6.93 6.89
CA PHE A 152 -13.47 -7.85 6.10
C PHE A 152 -12.81 -9.19 5.78
N VAL A 153 -11.48 -9.31 5.89
CA VAL A 153 -10.75 -10.55 5.67
C VAL A 153 -10.39 -11.14 7.03
N SER A 154 -10.88 -12.35 7.32
CA SER A 154 -10.56 -13.04 8.57
C SER A 154 -9.06 -13.21 8.78
N SER A 155 -8.64 -13.36 10.04
CA SER A 155 -7.29 -13.21 10.63
C SER A 155 -6.10 -13.99 10.02
N ASN A 156 -6.26 -14.62 8.86
CA ASN A 156 -5.21 -15.33 8.13
C ASN A 156 -4.64 -14.52 6.98
N VAL A 157 -4.45 -13.21 7.17
CA VAL A 157 -3.51 -12.46 6.32
C VAL A 157 -2.13 -13.05 6.59
N THR A 158 -1.44 -13.50 5.55
CA THR A 158 -0.12 -14.11 5.68
C THR A 158 0.86 -13.08 6.23
N GLU A 159 1.16 -13.18 7.51
CA GLU A 159 2.20 -12.41 8.18
C GLU A 159 3.49 -13.22 8.24
N LYS A 160 4.63 -12.56 8.12
CA LYS A 160 5.94 -13.15 8.36
C LYS A 160 6.83 -12.17 9.10
N LYS A 161 7.81 -12.68 9.83
CA LYS A 161 8.89 -11.86 10.38
C LYS A 161 9.92 -11.57 9.29
N LEU A 162 10.38 -10.33 9.22
CA LEU A 162 11.45 -9.88 8.33
C LEU A 162 12.84 -10.13 8.90
#